data_AF-A0A9E5QBZ5-F1
#
_entry.id   AF-A0A9E5QBZ5-F1
#
_cell.length_a   1.000
_cell.length_b   1.000
_cell.length_c   1.000
_cell.angle_alpha   90.00
_cell.angle_beta   90.00
_cell.angle_gamma   90.00
#
_symmetry.space_group_name_H-M   'P 1'
#
loop_
_entity.id
_entity.type
_entity.pdbx_description
1 polymer ?
#
loop_
_entity_poly.entity_id
_entity_poly.type
_entity_poly.pdbx_seq_one_letter_code
_entity_poly.pdbx_strand_id
1 'polypeptide(L)'
;MRNIIIILVICFYISLSSVGHAEVDKVELKQSVKSNSVGLSWQFEYDDTGRIIKSVDPAGRQTKIHHEFDNNKQIREVMKELPDSSKVTYKFDDFGRRISMTDTYGTVRYKYDGFSRLTEVRRDGQQGISYTYDTMDRLKSVSLGKGLTMSYSYDFLGRLVKINTPAGGISYEYLTGQGMVIRTLPNGIRTD
;
A
#
# COMPACT_ATOMS: atom_id res chain seq x y z
N MET A 1 -16.11 -8.09 -15.12
CA MET A 1 -14.81 -8.68 -14.74
C MET A 1 -14.70 -8.74 -13.22
N ARG A 2 -15.22 -9.81 -12.59
CA ARG A 2 -15.04 -10.13 -11.17
C ARG A 2 -15.52 -11.57 -10.97
N ASN A 3 -14.63 -12.54 -11.16
CA ASN A 3 -14.88 -13.92 -10.76
C ASN A 3 -13.66 -14.38 -9.96
N ILE A 4 -13.66 -14.06 -8.66
CA ILE A 4 -12.75 -14.68 -7.70
C ILE A 4 -13.49 -15.92 -7.20
N ILE A 5 -13.11 -17.08 -7.73
CA ILE A 5 -13.58 -18.37 -7.22
C ILE A 5 -12.72 -18.68 -5.99
N ILE A 6 -13.30 -18.57 -4.80
CA ILE A 6 -12.69 -19.04 -3.55
C ILE A 6 -12.91 -20.56 -3.53
N ILE A 7 -11.87 -21.34 -3.85
CA ILE A 7 -11.88 -22.78 -3.62
C ILE A 7 -11.40 -23.02 -2.19
N LEU A 8 -12.36 -23.32 -1.32
CA LEU A 8 -12.15 -23.71 0.06
C LEU A 8 -11.61 -25.16 0.08
N VAL A 9 -10.32 -25.37 0.29
CA VAL A 9 -9.78 -26.70 0.59
C VAL A 9 -9.85 -26.87 2.10
N ILE A 10 -10.90 -27.51 2.59
CA ILE A 10 -11.02 -27.89 4.00
C ILE A 10 -10.39 -29.28 4.18
N CYS A 11 -9.30 -29.36 4.94
CA CYS A 11 -8.81 -30.63 5.48
C CYS A 11 -9.40 -30.80 6.89
N PHE A 12 -10.49 -31.56 7.01
CA PHE A 12 -11.11 -31.89 8.29
C PHE A 12 -10.44 -33.14 8.89
N TYR A 13 -9.91 -33.03 10.11
CA TYR A 13 -9.86 -34.16 11.04
C TYR A 13 -11.03 -33.98 12.02
N ILE A 14 -12.10 -34.76 11.85
CA ILE A 14 -13.19 -34.84 12.81
C ILE A 14 -12.92 -36.05 13.71
N SER A 15 -12.74 -35.82 15.01
CA SER A 15 -12.84 -36.85 16.04
C SER A 15 -14.19 -36.64 16.73
N LEU A 16 -15.12 -37.58 16.55
CA LEU A 16 -16.45 -37.56 17.15
C LEU A 16 -16.39 -38.11 18.58
N SER A 17 -16.83 -37.33 19.57
CA SER A 17 -17.33 -37.87 20.85
C SER A 17 -18.46 -37.01 21.43
N SER A 18 -19.68 -37.46 21.16
CA SER A 18 -20.85 -37.54 22.05
C SER A 18 -21.18 -36.35 23.01
N VAL A 19 -22.32 -35.71 22.67
CA VAL A 19 -23.33 -35.06 23.54
C VAL A 19 -23.05 -33.62 23.99
N GLY A 20 -23.85 -32.67 23.49
CA GLY A 20 -24.49 -31.70 24.39
C GLY A 20 -24.25 -30.19 24.25
N HIS A 21 -23.82 -29.64 23.12
CA HIS A 21 -24.05 -28.24 22.71
C HIS A 21 -23.43 -28.11 21.32
N ALA A 22 -24.21 -27.80 20.28
CA ALA A 22 -23.61 -27.43 19.00
C ALA A 22 -23.08 -26.01 19.13
N GLU A 23 -21.90 -25.87 19.74
CA GLU A 23 -21.06 -24.70 19.53
C GLU A 23 -20.76 -24.69 18.03
N VAL A 24 -21.20 -23.64 17.33
CA VAL A 24 -20.75 -23.42 15.95
C VAL A 24 -19.29 -23.03 16.07
N ASP A 25 -18.40 -24.03 16.09
CA ASP A 25 -16.97 -23.82 16.02
C ASP A 25 -16.72 -22.87 14.85
N LYS A 26 -16.24 -21.66 15.14
CA LYS A 26 -15.68 -20.79 14.11
C LYS A 26 -14.59 -21.60 13.45
N VAL A 27 -14.81 -22.04 12.21
CA VAL A 27 -13.78 -22.68 11.40
C VAL A 27 -12.70 -21.62 11.16
N GLU A 28 -11.65 -21.65 11.95
CA GLU A 28 -10.46 -20.85 11.74
C GLU A 28 -9.69 -21.40 10.55
N LEU A 29 -9.70 -20.66 9.45
CA LEU A 29 -8.93 -21.01 8.26
C LEU A 29 -7.43 -20.84 8.57
N LYS A 30 -6.77 -21.91 9.03
CA LYS A 30 -5.30 -21.90 9.20
C LYS A 30 -4.56 -21.96 7.86
N GLN A 31 -5.23 -22.38 6.79
CA GLN A 31 -4.67 -22.43 5.43
C GLN A 31 -5.72 -22.08 4.37
N SER A 32 -5.27 -21.52 3.24
CA SER A 32 -6.12 -21.33 2.06
C SER A 32 -5.35 -21.49 0.75
N VAL A 33 -6.08 -21.80 -0.32
CA VAL A 33 -5.54 -21.83 -1.69
C VAL A 33 -6.35 -20.86 -2.56
N LYS A 34 -5.67 -20.03 -3.33
CA LYS A 34 -6.29 -19.18 -4.36
C LYS A 34 -5.75 -19.56 -5.71
N SER A 35 -6.63 -19.77 -6.69
CA SER A 35 -6.23 -20.10 -8.05
C SER A 35 -6.74 -19.05 -9.03
N ASN A 36 -5.99 -18.79 -10.10
CA ASN A 36 -6.46 -17.94 -11.20
C ASN A 36 -7.09 -18.79 -12.32
N SER A 37 -7.65 -18.14 -13.34
CA SER A 37 -8.32 -18.81 -14.47
C SER A 37 -7.41 -19.68 -15.35
N VAL A 38 -6.09 -19.60 -15.16
CA VAL A 38 -5.09 -20.39 -15.91
C VAL A 38 -4.48 -21.51 -15.06
N GLY A 39 -5.07 -21.83 -13.90
CA GLY A 39 -4.68 -22.96 -13.05
C GLY A 39 -3.48 -22.69 -12.12
N LEU A 40 -2.90 -21.49 -12.15
CA LEU A 40 -1.85 -21.12 -11.20
C LEU A 40 -2.47 -20.93 -9.81
N SER A 41 -1.80 -21.45 -8.78
CA SER A 41 -2.32 -21.47 -7.41
C SER A 41 -1.33 -20.88 -6.41
N TRP A 42 -1.86 -20.14 -5.45
CA TRP A 42 -1.14 -19.56 -4.31
C TRP A 42 -1.67 -20.18 -3.04
N GLN A 43 -0.77 -20.58 -2.14
CA GLN A 43 -1.13 -21.12 -0.83
C GLN A 43 -0.81 -20.08 0.24
N PHE A 44 -1.63 -20.02 1.28
CA PHE A 44 -1.46 -19.11 2.41
C PHE A 44 -1.66 -19.87 3.71
N GLU A 45 -0.83 -19.57 4.71
CA GLU A 45 -1.02 -20.02 6.09
C GLU A 45 -1.25 -18.80 6.98
N TYR A 46 -2.10 -18.97 8.00
CA TYR A 46 -2.56 -17.89 8.88
C TYR A 46 -2.26 -18.20 10.34
N ASP A 47 -2.05 -17.16 11.15
CA ASP A 47 -2.12 -17.26 12.60
C ASP A 47 -3.56 -17.38 13.11
N ASP A 48 -3.74 -17.60 14.41
CA ASP A 48 -5.04 -17.79 15.05
C ASP A 48 -5.94 -16.54 14.98
N THR A 49 -5.40 -15.39 14.55
CA THR A 49 -6.18 -14.16 14.32
C THR A 49 -6.47 -13.92 12.83
N GLY A 50 -6.13 -14.86 11.96
CA GLY A 50 -6.36 -14.79 10.52
C GLY A 50 -5.34 -13.93 9.76
N ARG A 51 -4.18 -13.60 10.35
CA ARG A 51 -3.11 -12.86 9.66
C ARG A 51 -2.19 -13.82 8.94
N ILE A 52 -1.75 -13.48 7.74
CA ILE A 52 -0.86 -14.34 6.95
C ILE A 52 0.51 -14.45 7.63
N ILE A 53 0.98 -15.68 7.84
CA ILE A 53 2.31 -16.01 8.36
C ILE A 53 3.20 -16.71 7.33
N LYS A 54 2.61 -17.25 6.27
CA LYS A 54 3.35 -17.83 5.13
C LYS A 54 2.54 -17.75 3.84
N SER A 55 3.22 -17.56 2.73
CA SER A 55 2.64 -17.70 1.39
C SER A 55 3.56 -18.51 0.49
N VAL A 56 2.97 -19.33 -0.37
CA VAL A 56 3.66 -20.09 -1.41
C VAL A 56 3.08 -19.69 -2.76
N ASP A 57 3.94 -19.29 -3.69
CA ASP A 57 3.52 -18.93 -5.05
C ASP A 57 3.39 -20.17 -5.96
N PRO A 58 2.90 -20.01 -7.21
CA PRO A 58 2.73 -21.14 -8.13
C PRO A 58 4.02 -21.87 -8.50
N ALA A 59 5.18 -21.25 -8.30
CA ALA A 59 6.48 -21.85 -8.54
C ALA A 59 7.01 -22.59 -7.29
N GLY A 60 6.22 -22.70 -6.22
CA GLY A 60 6.61 -23.33 -4.96
C GLY A 60 7.50 -22.46 -4.08
N ARG A 61 7.74 -21.19 -4.46
CA ARG A 61 8.61 -20.28 -3.72
C ARG A 61 7.87 -19.76 -2.50
N GLN A 62 8.56 -19.76 -1.36
CA GLN A 62 7.95 -19.45 -0.07
C GLN A 62 8.33 -18.04 0.42
N THR A 63 7.37 -17.35 1.04
CA THR A 63 7.61 -16.14 1.82
C THR A 63 7.05 -16.37 3.21
N LYS A 64 7.88 -16.15 4.25
CA LYS A 64 7.44 -16.20 5.65
C LYS A 64 7.23 -14.79 6.17
N ILE A 65 6.24 -14.61 7.03
CA ILE A 65 5.85 -13.32 7.58
C ILE A 65 5.80 -13.45 9.10
N HIS A 66 6.56 -12.60 9.78
CA HIS A 66 6.60 -12.48 11.22
C HIS A 66 6.00 -11.14 11.63
N HIS A 67 5.11 -11.16 12.61
CA HIS A 67 4.46 -9.97 13.15
C HIS A 67 4.90 -9.76 14.59
N GLU A 68 5.34 -8.55 14.93
CA GLU A 68 5.57 -8.13 16.31
C GLU A 68 4.53 -7.08 16.71
N PHE A 69 4.12 -7.13 17.98
CA PHE A 69 3.06 -6.29 18.51
C PHE A 69 3.59 -5.36 19.60
N ASP A 70 2.93 -4.22 19.74
CA ASP A 70 3.07 -3.39 20.93
C ASP A 70 2.27 -3.97 22.11
N ASN A 71 2.30 -3.28 23.26
CA ASN A 71 1.55 -3.67 24.46
C ASN A 71 0.03 -3.62 24.27
N ASN A 72 -0.46 -2.89 23.27
CA ASN A 72 -1.87 -2.76 22.93
C ASN A 72 -2.32 -3.80 21.88
N LYS A 73 -1.46 -4.79 21.56
CA LYS A 73 -1.67 -5.82 20.53
C LYS A 73 -1.83 -5.25 19.12
N GLN A 74 -1.35 -4.04 18.86
CA GLN A 74 -1.26 -3.46 17.52
C GLN A 74 0.04 -3.86 16.85
N ILE A 75 0.04 -4.01 15.52
CA ILE A 75 1.23 -4.38 14.77
C ILE A 75 2.25 -3.24 14.84
N ARG A 76 3.43 -3.53 15.41
CA ARG A 76 4.56 -2.60 15.49
C ARG A 76 5.59 -2.89 14.42
N GLU A 77 5.82 -4.16 14.11
CA GLU A 77 6.77 -4.61 13.10
C GLU A 77 6.21 -5.77 12.27
N VAL A 78 6.52 -5.77 10.98
CA VAL A 78 6.30 -6.91 10.08
C VAL A 78 7.61 -7.22 9.37
N MET A 79 8.14 -8.43 9.55
CA MET A 79 9.32 -8.90 8.83
C MET A 79 8.90 -9.98 7.83
N LYS A 80 9.32 -9.82 6.57
CA LYS A 80 9.12 -10.79 5.50
C LYS A 80 10.46 -11.42 5.13
N GLU A 81 10.53 -12.75 5.18
CA GLU A 81 11.64 -13.53 4.63
C GLU A 81 11.22 -14.03 3.25
N LEU A 82 11.93 -13.58 2.22
CA LEU A 82 11.66 -13.87 0.81
C LEU A 82 12.26 -15.22 0.40
N PRO A 83 11.91 -15.76 -0.79
CA PRO A 83 12.41 -17.07 -1.24
C PRO A 83 13.93 -17.19 -1.34
N ASP A 84 14.62 -16.07 -1.58
CA ASP A 84 16.07 -15.98 -1.64
C ASP A 84 16.72 -15.75 -0.25
N SER A 85 15.95 -15.94 0.83
CA SER A 85 16.33 -15.67 2.23
C SER A 85 16.60 -14.20 2.56
N SER A 86 16.43 -13.28 1.61
CA SER A 86 16.51 -11.85 1.90
C SER A 86 15.31 -11.43 2.77
N LYS A 87 15.52 -10.38 3.57
CA LYS A 87 14.52 -9.89 4.52
C LYS A 87 14.09 -8.48 4.19
N VAL A 88 12.80 -8.22 4.35
CA VAL A 88 12.22 -6.89 4.31
C VAL A 88 11.42 -6.66 5.59
N THR A 89 11.84 -5.67 6.38
CA THR A 89 11.19 -5.31 7.64
C THR A 89 10.44 -4.00 7.50
N TYR A 90 9.24 -3.91 8.06
CA TYR A 90 8.41 -2.72 8.10
C TYR A 90 8.10 -2.37 9.56
N LYS A 91 8.21 -1.09 9.93
CA LYS A 91 7.81 -0.61 11.26
C LYS A 91 6.68 0.40 11.15
N PHE A 92 5.81 0.40 12.15
CA PHE A 92 4.62 1.23 12.20
C PHE A 92 4.60 2.09 13.47
N ASP A 93 3.98 3.25 13.39
CA ASP A 93 3.64 4.05 14.57
C ASP A 93 2.31 3.61 15.20
N ASP A 94 1.93 4.24 16.30
CA ASP A 94 0.71 3.92 17.08
C ASP A 94 -0.59 4.16 16.29
N PHE A 95 -0.53 4.90 15.16
CA PHE A 95 -1.65 5.10 14.25
C PHE A 95 -1.68 4.05 13.11
N GLY A 96 -0.81 3.04 13.16
CA GLY A 96 -0.67 2.01 12.14
C GLY A 96 -0.02 2.52 10.85
N ARG A 97 0.61 3.70 10.86
CA ARG A 97 1.26 4.28 9.68
C ARG A 97 2.69 3.77 9.60
N ARG A 98 3.11 3.33 8.41
CA ARG A 98 4.47 2.81 8.21
C ARG A 98 5.49 3.93 8.35
N ILE A 99 6.36 3.86 9.35
CA ILE A 99 7.44 4.83 9.61
C ILE A 99 8.80 4.37 9.08
N SER A 100 8.97 3.07 8.83
CA SER A 100 10.21 2.52 8.28
C SER A 100 9.99 1.30 7.40
N MET A 101 10.84 1.15 6.40
CA MET A 101 11.06 -0.07 5.64
C MET A 101 12.57 -0.31 5.54
N THR A 102 13.03 -1.51 5.85
CA THR A 102 14.44 -1.91 5.72
C THR A 102 14.52 -3.12 4.80
N ASP A 103 15.31 -3.01 3.74
CA ASP A 103 15.63 -4.09 2.79
C ASP A 103 17.15 -4.27 2.68
N THR A 104 17.60 -5.14 1.78
CA THR A 104 19.03 -5.37 1.50
C THR A 104 19.77 -4.14 0.98
N TYR A 105 19.05 -3.12 0.52
CA TYR A 105 19.61 -1.85 0.03
C TYR A 105 19.61 -0.75 1.11
N GLY A 106 19.18 -1.06 2.34
CA GLY A 106 19.16 -0.14 3.48
C GLY A 106 17.75 0.27 3.93
N THR A 107 17.68 1.36 4.69
CA THR A 107 16.43 1.80 5.36
C THR A 107 15.81 3.00 4.67
N VAL A 108 14.52 2.91 4.36
CA VAL A 108 13.63 4.01 3.98
C VAL A 108 12.81 4.43 5.20
N ARG A 109 12.76 5.73 5.46
CA ARG A 109 11.95 6.35 6.51
C ARG A 109 10.82 7.16 5.91
N TYR A 110 9.69 7.15 6.61
CA TYR A 110 8.48 7.87 6.24
C TYR A 110 8.12 8.83 7.37
N LYS A 111 7.76 10.06 7.03
CA LYS A 111 7.26 11.04 8.00
C LYS A 111 5.87 11.48 7.63
N TYR A 112 5.09 11.82 8.64
CA TYR A 112 3.72 12.26 8.50
C TYR A 112 3.51 13.57 9.26
N ASP A 113 2.57 14.39 8.79
CA ASP A 113 2.08 15.51 9.58
C ASP A 113 0.98 15.08 10.58
N GLY A 114 0.46 16.05 11.33
CA GLY A 114 -0.61 15.82 12.32
C GLY A 114 -1.94 15.38 11.71
N PHE A 115 -2.13 15.51 10.39
CA PHE A 115 -3.31 15.03 9.67
C PHE A 115 -3.09 13.64 9.04
N SER A 116 -2.00 12.95 9.42
CA SER A 116 -1.63 11.62 8.90
C SER A 116 -1.27 11.59 7.42
N ARG A 117 -0.77 12.70 6.89
CA ARG A 117 -0.38 12.83 5.49
C ARG A 117 1.11 12.70 5.35
N LEU A 118 1.55 11.93 4.36
CA LEU A 118 2.97 11.63 4.14
C LEU A 118 3.71 12.91 3.74
N THR A 119 4.66 13.38 4.54
CA THR A 119 5.42 14.61 4.29
C THR A 119 6.85 14.36 3.82
N GLU A 120 7.42 13.19 4.10
CA GLU A 120 8.77 12.83 3.66
C GLU A 120 8.88 11.32 3.41
N VAL A 121 9.58 10.95 2.33
CA VAL A 121 10.13 9.61 2.12
C VAL A 121 11.62 9.75 1.85
N ARG A 122 12.45 9.07 2.63
CA ARG A 122 13.91 9.17 2.49
C ARG A 122 14.60 7.86 2.76
N ARG A 123 15.42 7.41 1.81
CA ARG A 123 16.39 6.35 2.06
C ARG A 123 17.61 6.93 2.77
N ASP A 124 18.15 6.20 3.73
CA ASP A 124 19.34 6.61 4.48
C ASP A 124 20.52 6.83 3.55
N GLY A 125 21.24 7.93 3.76
CA GLY A 125 22.32 8.38 2.87
C GLY A 125 21.86 8.96 1.53
N GLN A 126 20.55 9.04 1.25
CA GLN A 126 20.01 9.62 0.03
C GLN A 126 19.22 10.90 0.28
N GLN A 127 19.04 11.67 -0.79
CA GLN A 127 18.14 12.81 -0.81
C GLN A 127 16.69 12.34 -0.63
N GLY A 128 15.98 12.96 0.30
CA GLY A 128 14.56 12.67 0.53
C GLY A 128 13.64 13.34 -0.49
N ILE A 129 12.48 12.75 -0.69
CA ILE A 129 11.34 13.34 -1.39
C ILE A 129 10.40 13.89 -0.32
N SER A 130 10.03 15.17 -0.46
CA SER A 130 9.10 15.84 0.47
C SER A 130 7.82 16.24 -0.21
N TYR A 131 6.74 16.26 0.56
CA TYR A 131 5.38 16.54 0.11
C TYR A 131 4.78 17.62 1.00
N THR A 132 4.06 18.56 0.38
CA THR A 132 3.25 19.52 1.12
C THR A 132 1.83 19.49 0.60
N TYR A 133 0.90 19.90 1.45
CA TYR A 133 -0.53 19.88 1.18
C TYR A 133 -1.12 21.25 1.44
N ASP A 134 -2.19 21.58 0.74
CA ASP A 134 -2.99 22.75 1.04
C ASP A 134 -3.99 22.48 2.19
N THR A 135 -4.78 23.51 2.51
CA THR A 135 -5.77 23.47 3.60
C THR A 135 -6.98 22.58 3.28
N MET A 136 -7.16 22.17 2.02
CA MET A 136 -8.25 21.29 1.56
C MET A 136 -7.75 19.84 1.39
N ASP A 137 -6.60 19.52 1.95
CA ASP A 137 -6.00 18.20 1.90
C ASP A 137 -5.53 17.74 0.51
N ARG A 138 -5.19 18.69 -0.36
CA ARG A 138 -4.71 18.39 -1.72
C ARG A 138 -3.20 18.58 -1.80
N LEU A 139 -2.53 17.74 -2.58
CA LEU A 139 -1.08 17.82 -2.79
C LEU A 139 -0.71 19.18 -3.40
N LYS A 140 0.07 19.99 -2.69
CA LYS A 140 0.49 21.33 -3.12
C LYS A 140 1.86 21.32 -3.77
N SER A 141 2.81 20.53 -3.24
CA SER A 141 4.14 20.42 -3.83
C SER A 141 4.78 19.06 -3.58
N VAL A 142 5.66 18.66 -4.50
CA VAL A 142 6.62 17.56 -4.34
C VAL A 142 8.01 18.11 -4.60
N SER A 143 8.95 17.91 -3.67
CA SER A 143 10.35 18.28 -3.88
C SER A 143 11.22 17.05 -3.80
N LEU A 144 11.97 16.78 -4.87
CA LEU A 144 12.96 15.70 -4.96
C LEU A 144 14.34 16.15 -4.44
N GLY A 145 14.41 17.33 -3.82
CA GLY A 145 15.64 17.99 -3.41
C GLY A 145 16.39 18.68 -4.57
N LYS A 146 17.50 19.35 -4.24
CA LYS A 146 18.39 20.03 -5.21
C LYS A 146 17.66 20.98 -6.18
N GLY A 147 16.61 21.68 -5.70
CA GLY A 147 15.83 22.61 -6.52
C GLY A 147 14.81 21.95 -7.46
N LEU A 148 14.74 20.62 -7.51
CA LEU A 148 13.74 19.90 -8.31
C LEU A 148 12.41 19.86 -7.56
N THR A 149 11.61 20.90 -7.76
CA THR A 149 10.29 21.05 -7.11
C THR A 149 9.19 21.11 -8.16
N MET A 150 8.15 20.33 -7.93
CA MET A 150 6.89 20.36 -8.65
C MET A 150 5.82 20.99 -7.76
N SER A 151 4.97 21.84 -8.31
CA SER A 151 3.83 22.42 -7.59
C SER A 151 2.53 22.24 -8.35
N TYR A 152 1.45 22.13 -7.59
CA TYR A 152 0.12 21.86 -8.09
C TYR A 152 -0.81 22.98 -7.61
N SER A 153 -1.68 23.46 -8.48
CA SER A 153 -2.67 24.48 -8.16
C SER A 153 -4.05 24.00 -8.58
N TYR A 154 -5.04 24.34 -7.78
CA TYR A 154 -6.41 23.89 -7.95
C TYR A 154 -7.37 25.07 -7.98
N ASP A 155 -8.48 24.93 -8.70
CA ASP A 155 -9.57 25.88 -8.62
C ASP A 155 -10.45 25.67 -7.37
N PHE A 156 -11.47 26.51 -7.23
CA PHE A 156 -12.42 26.45 -6.12
C PHE A 156 -13.27 25.18 -6.10
N LEU A 157 -13.38 24.48 -7.24
CA LEU A 157 -14.08 23.20 -7.36
C LEU A 157 -13.16 22.00 -7.08
N GLY A 158 -11.89 22.23 -6.76
CA GLY A 158 -10.92 21.16 -6.50
C GLY A 158 -10.27 20.56 -7.74
N ARG A 159 -10.45 21.15 -8.92
CA ARG A 159 -9.88 20.65 -10.16
C ARG A 159 -8.48 21.20 -10.36
N LEU A 160 -7.56 20.37 -10.87
CA LEU A 160 -6.16 20.75 -11.08
C LEU A 160 -6.04 21.73 -12.24
N VAL A 161 -5.65 22.98 -11.98
CA VAL A 161 -5.52 24.03 -13.01
C VAL A 161 -4.07 24.27 -13.43
N LYS A 162 -3.08 23.85 -12.64
CA LYS A 162 -1.68 24.05 -12.98
C LYS A 162 -0.76 23.02 -12.36
N ILE A 163 0.20 22.55 -13.14
CA ILE A 163 1.38 21.81 -12.69
C ILE A 163 2.60 22.63 -13.10
N ASN A 164 3.41 23.10 -12.16
CA ASN A 164 4.71 23.65 -12.48
C ASN A 164 5.78 22.58 -12.24
N THR A 165 6.67 22.41 -13.20
CA THR A 165 7.86 21.56 -13.06
C THR A 165 9.11 22.38 -13.39
N PRO A 166 10.32 21.89 -13.04
CA PRO A 166 11.56 22.54 -13.48
C PRO A 166 11.70 22.63 -15.00
N ALA A 167 11.04 21.74 -15.77
CA ALA A 167 11.05 21.74 -17.22
C ALA A 167 9.98 22.67 -17.84
N GLY A 168 9.18 23.35 -17.01
CA GLY A 168 8.10 24.23 -17.43
C GLY A 168 6.73 23.81 -16.88
N GLY A 169 5.74 24.68 -17.09
CA GLY A 169 4.40 24.54 -16.54
C GLY A 169 3.38 24.01 -17.54
N ILE A 170 2.44 23.20 -17.06
CA ILE A 170 1.24 22.79 -17.78
C ILE A 170 0.05 23.42 -17.06
N SER A 171 -0.87 24.05 -17.80
CA SER A 171 -2.11 24.61 -17.25
C SER A 171 -3.34 23.94 -17.85
N TYR A 172 -4.44 23.93 -17.11
CA TYR A 172 -5.72 23.35 -17.51
C TYR A 172 -6.84 24.37 -17.35
N GLU A 173 -7.66 24.49 -18.38
CA GLU A 173 -8.89 25.29 -18.38
C GLU A 173 -10.09 24.38 -18.55
N TYR A 174 -11.04 24.46 -17.63
CA TYR A 174 -12.23 23.64 -17.63
C TYR A 174 -13.43 24.44 -18.11
N LEU A 175 -13.95 24.13 -19.30
CA LEU A 175 -15.09 24.82 -19.88
C LEU A 175 -16.41 24.18 -19.40
N THR A 176 -17.31 25.00 -18.86
CA THR A 176 -18.64 24.56 -18.43
C THR A 176 -19.49 24.17 -19.65
N GLY A 177 -20.08 22.97 -19.61
CA GLY A 177 -21.09 22.52 -20.58
C GLY A 177 -20.70 21.30 -21.43
N GLN A 178 -19.41 20.93 -21.53
CA GLN A 178 -18.98 19.82 -22.40
C GLN A 178 -17.90 18.89 -21.81
N GLY A 179 -17.45 19.11 -20.57
CA GLY A 179 -16.37 18.31 -19.96
C GLY A 179 -14.99 18.50 -20.63
N MET A 180 -14.87 19.44 -21.58
CA MET A 180 -13.64 19.75 -22.28
C MET A 180 -12.62 20.40 -21.34
N VAL A 181 -11.37 19.98 -21.50
CA VAL A 181 -10.22 20.48 -20.75
C VAL A 181 -9.19 20.96 -21.73
N ILE A 182 -8.99 22.28 -21.82
CA ILE A 182 -7.89 22.79 -22.64
C ILE A 182 -6.61 22.67 -21.83
N ARG A 183 -5.65 21.90 -22.33
CA ARG A 183 -4.32 21.77 -21.74
C ARG A 183 -3.36 22.68 -22.49
N THR A 184 -2.70 23.59 -21.78
CA THR A 184 -1.62 24.43 -22.31
C THR A 184 -0.27 23.84 -21.88
N LEU A 185 0.55 23.46 -22.85
CA LEU A 185 1.90 22.91 -22.66
C LEU A 185 2.93 24.00 -22.35
N PRO A 186 4.13 23.65 -21.85
CA PRO A 186 5.20 24.63 -21.58
C PRO A 186 5.63 25.45 -22.79
N ASN A 187 5.49 24.89 -24.00
CA ASN A 187 5.78 25.56 -25.26
C ASN A 187 4.61 26.41 -25.80
N GLY A 188 3.54 26.58 -25.02
CA GLY A 188 2.35 27.36 -25.37
C GLY A 188 1.33 26.62 -26.24
N ILE A 189 1.61 25.39 -26.70
CA ILE A 189 0.66 24.60 -27.48
C ILE A 189 -0.56 24.26 -26.63
N ARG A 190 -1.75 24.46 -27.19
CA ARG A 190 -3.04 24.09 -26.58
C ARG A 190 -3.56 22.81 -27.21
N THR A 191 -4.00 21.86 -26.39
CA THR A 191 -4.63 20.61 -26.82
C THR A 191 -6.01 20.47 -26.15
N ASP A 192 -6.97 19.91 -26.87
CA ASP A 192 -8.31 19.55 -26.41
C ASP A 192 -8.38 18.15 -25.79
#